data_AF-A0A622D564-F1
#
_entry.id   AF-A0A622D564-F1
#
_cell.length_a   1.000
_cell.length_b   1.000
_cell.length_c   1.000
_cell.angle_alpha   90.00
_cell.angle_beta   90.00
_cell.angle_gamma   90.00
#
_symmetry.space_group_name_H-M   'P 1'
#
loop_
_entity.id
_entity.type
_entity.pdbx_description
1 polymer ?
#
loop_
_entity_poly.entity_id
_entity_poly.type
_entity_poly.pdbx_seq_one_letter_code
_entity_poly.pdbx_strand_id
1 'polypeptide(L)' 'MTVIKSYAAKEAGGELELYEYDAGELQPEDVEVRVDYCGICHSDLSMIDNEWGFSQYPLVAGHEVIGRV' A
#
# COMPACT_ATOMS: atom_id res chain seq x y z
N MET A 1 5.53 -0.09 -18.05
CA MET A 1 4.87 0.30 -16.78
C MET A 1 3.67 -0.59 -16.60
N THR A 2 3.62 -1.30 -15.49
CA THR A 2 2.53 -2.23 -15.18
C THR A 2 1.60 -1.52 -14.23
N VAL A 3 0.30 -1.47 -14.55
CA VAL A 3 -0.71 -0.99 -13.60
C VAL A 3 -0.69 -1.92 -12.38
N ILE A 4 -0.38 -1.36 -11.21
CA ILE A 4 -0.32 -2.08 -9.94
C ILE A 4 -1.74 -2.12 -9.38
N LYS A 5 -2.17 -3.31 -8.95
CA LYS A 5 -3.44 -3.50 -8.24
C LYS A 5 -3.17 -3.65 -6.75
N SER A 6 -3.85 -2.86 -5.94
CA SER A 6 -3.77 -2.89 -4.49
C SER A 6 -5.15 -2.68 -3.87
N TYR A 7 -5.21 -2.72 -2.54
CA TYR A 7 -6.37 -2.28 -1.77
C TYR A 7 -5.99 -1.01 -1.03
N ALA A 8 -6.84 0.02 -1.11
CA ALA A 8 -6.61 1.29 -0.46
C ALA A 8 -7.84 1.80 0.29
N ALA A 9 -7.62 2.43 1.44
CA ALA A 9 -8.62 3.28 2.09
C ALA A 9 -8.61 4.66 1.42
N LYS A 10 -9.78 5.25 1.18
CA LYS A 10 -9.91 6.59 0.56
C LYS A 10 -10.06 7.73 1.57
N GLU A 11 -10.35 7.38 2.81
CA GLU A 11 -10.50 8.29 3.95
C GLU A 11 -10.23 7.53 5.26
N ALA A 12 -10.11 8.26 6.37
CA ALA A 12 -9.86 7.65 7.68
C ALA A 12 -11.01 6.74 8.10
N GLY A 13 -10.70 5.48 8.44
CA GLY A 13 -11.67 4.44 8.78
C GLY A 13 -12.51 3.96 7.60
N GLY A 14 -12.15 4.35 6.37
CA GLY A 14 -12.85 3.92 5.16
C GLY A 14 -12.62 2.45 4.84
N GLU A 15 -13.56 1.85 4.12
CA GLU A 15 -13.41 0.48 3.61
C GLU A 15 -12.24 0.39 2.61
N LEU A 16 -11.59 -0.79 2.60
CA LEU A 16 -10.55 -1.09 1.62
C LEU A 16 -11.17 -1.43 0.27
N GLU A 17 -10.89 -0.61 -0.73
CA GLU A 17 -11.39 -0.78 -2.09
C GLU A 17 -10.25 -1.11 -3.05
N LEU A 18 -10.56 -1.79 -4.16
CA LEU A 18 -9.59 -2.00 -5.24
C LEU A 18 -9.09 -0.65 -5.75
N TYR A 19 -7.78 -0.48 -5.74
CA TYR A 19 -7.09 0.71 -6.19
C TYR A 19 -6.04 0.31 -7.23
N GLU A 20 -6.03 1.02 -8.35
CA GLU A 20 -5.08 0.79 -9.44
C GLU A 20 -4.26 2.04 -9.66
N TYR A 21 -2.94 1.90 -9.71
CA TYR A 21 -2.02 3.04 -9.90
C TYR A 21 -0.78 2.65 -10.71
N ASP A 22 -0.10 3.68 -11.22
CA ASP A 22 1.20 3.57 -11.88
C ASP A 22 2.27 4.16 -10.96
N ALA A 23 3.29 3.37 -10.62
CA ALA A 23 4.40 3.81 -9.77
C ALA A 23 5.46 4.63 -10.54
N GLY A 24 5.36 4.73 -11.87
CA GLY A 24 6.32 5.43 -12.71
C GLY A 24 7.51 4.57 -13.13
N GLU A 25 8.56 5.21 -13.66
CA GLU A 25 9.78 4.51 -14.10
C GLU A 25 10.69 4.23 -12.90
N LEU A 26 11.21 2.99 -12.85
CA LEU A 26 12.26 2.63 -11.89
C LEU A 26 13.51 3.49 -12.13
N GLN A 27 14.01 4.09 -11.06
CA GLN A 27 15.29 4.79 -11.04
C GLN A 27 16.44 3.78 -10.84
N PRO A 28 17.71 4.19 -11.05
CA PRO A 28 18.85 3.27 -11.03
C PRO A 28 19.06 2.47 -9.73
N GLU A 29 18.52 2.94 -8.60
CA GLU A 29 18.64 2.29 -7.29
C GLU A 29 17.31 1.71 -6.78
N ASP A 30 16.25 1.77 -7.60
CA ASP A 30 14.95 1.20 -7.25
C ASP A 30 14.90 -0.31 -7.53
N VAL A 31 14.09 -1.01 -6.74
CA VAL A 31 13.80 -2.44 -6.93
C VAL A 31 12.30 -2.61 -7.03
N GLU A 32 11.81 -3.14 -8.15
CA GLU A 32 10.44 -3.61 -8.25
C GLU A 32 10.33 -4.98 -7.60
N VAL A 33 9.35 -5.14 -6.72
CA VAL A 33 9.06 -6.43 -6.05
C VAL A 33 7.64 -6.83 -6.39
N ARG A 34 7.49 -7.98 -7.06
CA ARG A 34 6.20 -8.64 -7.17
C ARG A 34 5.85 -9.26 -5.82
N VAL A 35 4.87 -8.67 -5.14
CA VAL A 35 4.32 -9.15 -3.88
C VAL A 35 3.61 -10.48 -4.09
N ASP A 36 4.06 -11.53 -3.38
CA ASP A 36 3.39 -12.83 -3.36
C ASP A 36 2.46 -12.94 -2.13
N TYR A 37 2.89 -12.42 -0.97
CA TYR A 37 2.08 -12.37 0.26
C TYR A 37 2.39 -11.11 1.09
N CYS A 38 1.40 -10.63 1.84
CA CYS A 38 1.56 -9.57 2.84
C CYS A 38 0.84 -9.95 4.13
N GLY A 39 1.51 -9.82 5.27
CA GLY A 39 0.91 -9.91 6.60
C GLY A 39 0.02 -8.72 6.91
N ILE A 40 -0.76 -8.83 7.99
CA ILE A 40 -1.59 -7.75 8.53
C ILE A 40 -1.17 -7.54 9.98
N CYS A 41 -0.74 -6.32 10.28
CA CYS A 41 -0.36 -5.89 11.60
C CYS A 41 -1.35 -4.84 12.14
N HIS A 42 -1.37 -4.64 13.46
CA HIS A 42 -2.24 -3.65 14.08
C HIS A 42 -1.91 -2.22 13.63
N SER A 43 -0.64 -1.93 13.31
CA SER A 43 -0.24 -0.62 12.77
C SER A 43 -0.85 -0.32 11.40
N ASP A 44 -1.26 -1.33 10.61
CA ASP A 44 -1.99 -1.10 9.37
C ASP A 44 -3.36 -0.47 9.66
N LEU A 45 -4.05 -0.96 10.70
CA LEU A 45 -5.32 -0.38 11.17
C LEU A 45 -5.10 1.03 11.72
N SER A 46 -4.10 1.24 12.57
CA SER A 46 -3.77 2.58 13.09
C SER A 46 -3.52 3.60 11.98
N MET A 47 -2.90 3.17 10.88
CA MET A 47 -2.69 4.00 9.70
C MET A 47 -3.98 4.24 8.91
N ILE A 48 -4.81 3.22 8.68
CA ILE A 48 -6.12 3.35 8.00
C ILE A 48 -7.09 4.24 8.78
N ASP A 49 -7.07 4.18 10.10
CA ASP A 49 -7.95 4.98 10.97
C ASP A 49 -7.39 6.37 11.29
N ASN A 50 -6.20 6.69 10.76
CA ASN A 50 -5.46 7.92 11.03
C ASN A 50 -5.27 8.20 12.54
N GLU A 51 -5.03 7.18 13.35
CA GLU A 51 -4.93 7.31 14.81
C GLU A 51 -3.78 8.24 15.25
N TRP A 52 -2.77 8.39 14.39
CA TRP A 52 -1.61 9.25 14.64
C TRP A 52 -1.69 10.62 13.95
N GLY A 53 -2.75 10.89 13.18
CA GLY A 53 -3.05 12.21 12.61
C GLY A 53 -2.20 12.62 11.40
N PHE A 54 -1.45 11.71 10.78
CA PHE A 54 -0.58 12.00 9.64
C PHE A 54 -0.79 11.11 8.41
N SER A 55 -1.79 10.23 8.41
CA SER A 55 -2.10 9.38 7.25
C SER A 55 -2.50 10.22 6.03
N GLN A 56 -2.04 9.80 4.85
CA GLN A 56 -2.40 10.41 3.57
C GLN A 56 -3.23 9.43 2.75
N TYR A 57 -4.31 9.93 2.15
CA TYR A 57 -5.25 9.13 1.36
C TYR A 57 -5.20 9.51 -0.12
N PRO A 58 -5.37 8.55 -1.06
CA PRO A 58 -5.64 7.13 -0.83
C PRO A 58 -4.45 6.39 -0.21
N LEU A 59 -4.71 5.59 0.83
CA LEU A 59 -3.69 4.89 1.60
C LEU A 59 -3.71 3.39 1.28
N VAL A 60 -2.61 2.89 0.73
CA VAL A 60 -2.33 1.45 0.66
C VAL A 60 -1.53 1.07 1.91
N ALA A 61 -2.16 0.35 2.84
CA ALA A 61 -1.49 -0.16 4.04
C ALA A 61 -0.78 -1.50 3.77
N GLY A 62 -0.05 -2.02 4.77
CA GLY A 62 0.72 -3.25 4.67
C GLY A 62 2.23 -2.99 4.62
N HIS A 63 2.97 -3.62 5.53
CA HIS A 63 4.43 -3.49 5.64
C HIS A 63 5.14 -4.81 5.96
N GLU A 64 4.43 -5.93 5.86
CA GLU A 64 4.93 -7.29 6.15
C GLU A 64 4.97 -8.13 4.88
N VAL A 65 5.81 -7.75 3.92
CA VAL A 65 5.78 -8.28 2.54
C VAL A 65 6.82 -9.37 2.28
N ILE A 66 6.41 -10.43 1.57
CA ILE A 66 7.33 -11.33 0.86
C ILE A 66 6.99 -11.38 -0.64
N GLY A 67 8.03 -11.47 -1.47
CA GLY A 67 7.88 -11.43 -2.91
C GLY A 67 9.16 -11.76 -3.65
N ARG A 68 9.18 -11.41 -4.93
CA ARG A 68 10.31 -11.64 -5.84
C ARG A 68 10.60 -10.39 -6.66
N VAL A 69 11.88 -10.16 -6.93
CA VAL A 69 12.35 -9.20 -7.95
C VAL A 69 12.11 -9.79 -9.33
#